data_AF-A0A6G1EMH2-F1
#
_entry.id   AF-A0A6G1EMH2-F1
#
_cell.length_a   1.000
_cell.length_b   1.000
_cell.length_c   1.000
_cell.angle_alpha   90.00
_cell.angle_beta   90.00
_cell.angle_gamma   90.00
#
_symmetry.space_group_name_H-M   'P 1'
#
loop_
_entity.id
_entity.type
_entity.pdbx_description
1 polymer ?
#
loop_
_entity_poly.entity_id
_entity_poly.type
_entity_poly.pdbx_seq_one_letter_code
_entity_poly.pdbx_strand_id
1 'polypeptide(L)'
;MATPASFFHHPDSSRPALPGAAAVAACAAMAVSYVAVLYAPTVLLRLPPPTSLRAFLHRRFVCAAFSSAASVLATASLLRVWSIGDLSDALAVFGIRSDHLLQAVAIPLLLTSLVYAGSFVARLWLLATSCGRDDGELEIGFAQRLAHWICAAVGDVMVWRNCVVAPITEELVFRACMVPLLLCGGFKIYSIIFLSPIFFSLAHLNHLFELHQQGRNFMRSLLIVGVQLGYTVIFGWYAVFLFIRTGFTLSFFGVCSWKLNIVHLLFPTRLLLLQE
;
A
#
# COMPACT_ATOMS: atom_id res chain seq x y z
N MET A 1 20.04 2.76 -19.22
CA MET A 1 18.62 2.69 -18.80
C MET A 1 18.54 3.21 -17.38
N ALA A 2 17.98 4.40 -17.17
CA ALA A 2 18.06 5.07 -15.88
C ALA A 2 17.00 4.53 -14.90
N THR A 3 17.42 3.72 -13.93
CA THR A 3 16.61 3.37 -12.74
C THR A 3 16.52 4.60 -11.82
N PRO A 4 15.57 4.70 -10.88
CA PRO A 4 15.57 5.79 -9.89
C PRO A 4 16.92 5.88 -9.18
N ALA A 5 17.56 4.74 -8.92
CA ALA A 5 18.92 4.67 -8.37
C ALA A 5 19.97 5.37 -9.24
N SER A 6 19.85 5.36 -10.57
CA SER A 6 20.76 6.08 -11.46
C SER A 6 20.48 7.58 -11.57
N PHE A 7 19.24 8.02 -11.31
CA PHE A 7 18.92 9.45 -11.17
C PHE A 7 19.60 10.05 -9.92
N PHE A 8 19.79 9.22 -8.88
CA PHE A 8 20.45 9.61 -7.63
C PHE A 8 21.95 9.27 -7.56
N HIS A 9 22.48 8.51 -8.51
CA HIS A 9 23.92 8.24 -8.68
C HIS A 9 24.52 9.19 -9.73
N HIS A 10 24.57 10.49 -9.42
CA HIS A 10 25.53 11.37 -10.10
C HIS A 10 26.90 11.25 -9.40
N PRO A 11 28.04 11.06 -10.09
CA PRO A 11 29.31 10.71 -9.46
C PRO A 11 29.99 11.83 -8.64
N ASP A 12 29.46 13.05 -8.66
CA ASP A 12 30.21 14.26 -8.25
C ASP A 12 29.81 14.87 -6.90
N SER A 13 28.92 14.27 -6.10
CA SER A 13 28.60 14.78 -4.76
C SER A 13 29.05 13.83 -3.64
N SER A 14 30.24 14.10 -3.09
CA SER A 14 30.80 13.41 -1.91
C SER A 14 30.03 13.65 -0.61
N ARG A 15 28.85 14.30 -0.65
CA ARG A 15 27.97 14.56 0.49
C ARG A 15 26.52 14.22 0.13
N PRO A 16 25.81 13.47 0.98
CA PRO A 16 24.38 13.22 0.78
C PRO A 16 23.61 14.55 0.79
N ALA A 17 22.62 14.68 -0.11
CA ALA A 17 21.81 15.88 -0.25
C ALA A 17 20.99 16.21 1.01
N LEU A 18 20.73 15.18 1.83
CA LEU A 18 20.04 15.25 3.11
C LEU A 18 20.81 14.43 4.16
N PRO A 19 20.98 14.90 5.41
CA PRO A 19 21.55 14.05 6.46
C PRO A 19 20.71 12.79 6.66
N GLY A 20 21.36 11.62 6.77
CA GLY A 20 20.64 10.34 6.92
C GLY A 20 19.69 10.30 8.12
N ALA A 21 20.04 10.95 9.23
CA ALA A 21 19.15 11.09 10.39
C ALA A 21 17.88 11.91 10.07
N ALA A 22 18.01 12.97 9.27
CA ALA A 22 16.87 13.76 8.81
C ALA A 22 15.97 12.97 7.85
N ALA A 23 16.55 12.13 6.98
CA ALA A 23 15.78 11.23 6.11
C ALA A 23 14.95 10.23 6.94
N VAL A 24 15.58 9.57 7.92
CA VAL A 24 14.91 8.63 8.84
C VAL A 24 13.83 9.33 9.66
N ALA A 25 14.11 10.53 10.18
CA ALA A 25 13.13 11.31 10.93
C ALA A 25 11.94 11.73 10.06
N ALA A 26 12.17 12.12 8.80
CA ALA A 26 11.10 12.42 7.85
C ALA A 26 10.25 11.19 7.54
N CYS A 27 10.86 10.02 7.33
CA CYS A 27 10.12 8.76 7.16
C CYS A 27 9.28 8.41 8.39
N ALA A 28 9.84 8.54 9.59
CA ALA A 28 9.10 8.33 10.84
C ALA A 28 7.92 9.31 10.97
N ALA A 29 8.16 10.60 10.69
CA ALA A 29 7.13 11.63 10.74
C ALA A 29 5.99 11.35 9.76
N MET A 30 6.30 10.95 8.52
CA MET A 30 5.30 10.57 7.51
C MET A 30 4.48 9.35 7.93
N ALA A 31 5.12 8.33 8.53
CA ALA A 31 4.39 7.15 9.04
C ALA A 31 3.42 7.54 10.17
N VAL A 32 3.88 8.34 11.12
CA VAL A 32 3.05 8.81 12.24
C VAL A 32 1.93 9.72 11.73
N SER A 33 2.21 10.65 10.81
CA SER A 33 1.19 11.55 10.27
C SER A 33 0.13 10.78 9.49
N TYR A 34 0.52 9.77 8.71
CA TYR A 34 -0.41 8.93 7.95
C TYR A 34 -1.42 8.25 8.88
N VAL A 35 -0.96 7.69 10.00
CA VAL A 35 -1.84 7.06 11.00
C VAL A 35 -2.65 8.10 11.79
N ALA A 36 -2.01 9.16 12.27
CA ALA A 36 -2.64 10.17 13.12
C ALA A 36 -3.80 10.88 12.40
N VAL A 37 -3.64 11.17 11.10
CA VAL A 37 -4.64 11.85 10.28
C VAL A 37 -5.90 10.99 10.10
N LEU A 38 -5.81 9.65 10.21
CA LEU A 38 -7.00 8.77 10.21
C LEU A 38 -7.89 8.95 11.45
N TYR A 39 -7.31 9.38 12.58
CA TYR A 39 -8.04 9.67 13.82
C TYR A 39 -8.40 11.16 13.96
N ALA A 40 -7.85 12.03 13.09
CA ALA A 40 -8.08 13.47 13.13
C ALA A 40 -9.57 13.87 13.10
N PRO A 41 -10.45 13.26 12.30
CA PRO A 41 -11.88 13.59 12.31
C PRO A 41 -12.54 13.44 13.68
N THR A 42 -12.17 12.40 14.41
CA THR A 42 -12.79 12.04 15.70
C THR A 42 -12.10 12.76 16.86
N VAL A 43 -10.77 12.81 16.86
CA VAL A 43 -9.98 13.28 18.00
C VAL A 43 -9.66 14.78 17.89
N LEU A 44 -9.30 15.26 16.70
CA LEU A 44 -8.84 16.65 16.49
C LEU A 44 -10.00 17.58 16.09
N LEU A 45 -10.83 17.15 15.14
CA LEU A 45 -11.95 17.95 14.61
C LEU A 45 -13.26 17.76 15.40
N ARG A 46 -13.28 16.85 16.38
CA ARG A 46 -14.44 16.52 17.23
C ARG A 46 -15.73 16.34 16.41
N LEU A 47 -15.63 15.77 15.21
CA LEU A 47 -16.80 15.55 14.37
C LEU A 47 -17.71 14.50 15.02
N PRO A 48 -19.03 14.62 14.87
CA PRO A 48 -19.94 13.61 15.39
C PRO A 48 -19.61 12.24 14.77
N PRO A 49 -19.81 11.15 15.53
CA PRO A 49 -19.56 9.80 15.03
C PRO A 49 -20.33 9.59 13.73
N PRO A 50 -19.71 8.96 12.71
CA PRO A 50 -20.33 8.79 11.41
C PRO A 50 -21.58 7.92 11.55
N THR A 51 -22.66 8.37 10.91
CA THR A 51 -23.97 7.70 10.93
C THR A 51 -24.03 6.45 10.04
N SER A 52 -23.05 6.28 9.15
CA SER A 52 -22.92 5.12 8.26
C SER A 52 -21.46 4.75 7.99
N LEU A 53 -21.23 3.49 7.66
CA LEU A 53 -19.92 2.95 7.26
C LEU A 53 -19.35 3.67 6.01
N ARG A 54 -20.22 4.05 5.06
CA ARG A 54 -19.82 4.85 3.88
C ARG A 54 -19.28 6.22 4.29
N ALA A 55 -19.96 6.91 5.20
CA ALA A 55 -19.51 8.21 5.68
C ALA A 55 -18.20 8.12 6.49
N PHE A 56 -18.04 7.05 7.27
CA PHE A 56 -16.79 6.76 7.99
C PHE A 56 -15.61 6.57 7.03
N LEU A 57 -15.77 5.72 6.02
CA LEU A 57 -14.73 5.47 5.03
C LEU A 57 -14.39 6.71 4.21
N HIS A 58 -15.39 7.47 3.77
CA HIS A 58 -15.16 8.68 3.00
C HIS A 58 -14.29 9.70 3.76
N ARG A 59 -14.54 9.88 5.07
CA ARG A 59 -13.69 10.74 5.92
C ARG A 59 -12.25 10.23 5.97
N ARG A 60 -12.05 8.92 6.15
CA ARG A 60 -10.72 8.30 6.16
C ARG A 60 -10.02 8.43 4.80
N PHE A 61 -10.73 8.31 3.67
CA PHE A 61 -10.15 8.49 2.34
C PHE A 61 -9.63 9.90 2.13
N VAL A 62 -10.43 10.91 2.49
CA VAL A 62 -10.03 12.32 2.38
C VAL A 62 -8.80 12.59 3.27
N CYS A 63 -8.80 12.06 4.48
CA CYS A 63 -7.67 12.16 5.41
C CYS A 63 -6.40 11.50 4.85
N ALA A 64 -6.50 10.26 4.35
CA ALA A 64 -5.38 9.54 3.74
C ALA A 64 -4.85 10.27 2.50
N ALA A 65 -5.73 10.80 1.65
CA ALA A 65 -5.35 11.57 0.47
C ALA A 65 -4.61 12.86 0.86
N PHE A 66 -5.11 13.60 1.87
CA PHE A 66 -4.45 14.80 2.37
C PHE A 66 -3.08 14.50 2.96
N SER A 67 -2.97 13.47 3.82
CA SER A 67 -1.67 13.07 4.36
C SER A 67 -0.72 12.62 3.27
N SER A 68 -1.21 11.93 2.23
CA SER A 68 -0.36 11.47 1.12
C SER A 68 0.15 12.64 0.29
N ALA A 69 -0.70 13.61 -0.03
CA ALA A 69 -0.30 14.83 -0.72
C ALA A 69 0.72 15.63 0.09
N ALA A 70 0.51 15.76 1.41
CA ALA A 70 1.46 16.41 2.30
C ALA A 70 2.83 15.70 2.32
N SER A 71 2.86 14.37 2.35
CA SER A 71 4.10 13.57 2.27
C SER A 71 4.84 13.75 0.94
N VAL A 72 4.11 13.78 -0.18
CA VAL A 72 4.70 14.04 -1.51
C VAL A 72 5.29 15.44 -1.57
N LEU A 73 4.56 16.46 -1.11
CA LEU A 73 5.04 17.84 -1.08
C LEU A 73 6.25 17.98 -0.16
N ALA A 74 6.22 17.40 1.03
CA ALA A 74 7.36 17.41 1.96
C ALA A 74 8.60 16.73 1.35
N THR A 75 8.40 15.61 0.65
CA THR A 75 9.49 14.91 -0.03
C THR A 75 10.05 15.72 -1.19
N ALA A 76 9.18 16.27 -2.04
CA ALA A 76 9.58 17.18 -3.11
C ALA A 76 10.37 18.38 -2.57
N SER A 77 10.00 18.85 -1.37
CA SER A 77 10.69 19.93 -0.65
C SER A 77 12.08 19.55 -0.18
N LEU A 78 12.18 18.43 0.53
CA LEU A 78 13.44 17.94 1.09
C LEU A 78 14.43 17.57 -0.02
N LEU A 79 13.93 17.06 -1.14
CA LEU A 79 14.73 16.69 -2.30
C LEU A 79 14.93 17.84 -3.30
N ARG A 80 14.33 19.02 -3.07
CA ARG A 80 14.37 20.20 -3.95
C ARG A 80 14.02 19.89 -5.40
N VAL A 81 13.01 19.05 -5.60
CA VAL A 81 12.57 18.54 -6.91
C VAL A 81 12.15 19.66 -7.86
N TRP A 82 11.67 20.79 -7.34
CA TRP A 82 11.35 22.01 -8.11
C TRP A 82 12.54 22.65 -8.82
N SER A 83 13.78 22.29 -8.48
CA SER A 83 14.95 22.70 -9.25
C SER A 83 15.07 21.93 -10.57
N ILE A 84 14.31 20.85 -10.75
CA ILE A 84 14.26 20.04 -11.97
C ILE A 84 13.27 20.75 -12.91
N GLY A 85 13.76 21.19 -14.08
CA GLY A 85 12.97 22.00 -15.02
C GLY A 85 11.75 21.29 -15.61
N ASP A 86 11.73 19.95 -15.60
CA ASP A 86 10.69 19.14 -16.21
C ASP A 86 9.85 18.35 -15.20
N LEU A 87 8.52 18.48 -15.32
CA LEU A 87 7.55 17.77 -14.49
C LEU A 87 7.64 16.24 -14.62
N SER A 88 8.02 15.73 -15.80
CA SER A 88 8.19 14.30 -16.04
C SER A 88 9.32 13.72 -15.19
N ASP A 89 10.43 14.45 -15.06
CA ASP A 89 11.57 14.03 -14.25
C ASP A 89 11.27 14.16 -12.75
N ALA A 90 10.52 15.19 -12.37
CA ALA A 90 9.98 15.32 -11.01
C ALA A 90 9.06 14.14 -10.63
N LEU A 91 8.20 13.69 -11.55
CA LEU A 91 7.32 12.53 -11.34
C LEU A 91 8.10 11.20 -11.35
N ALA A 92 9.18 11.12 -12.13
CA ALA A 92 10.06 9.96 -12.17
C ALA A 92 10.75 9.69 -10.83
N VAL A 93 11.06 10.73 -10.03
CA VAL A 93 11.56 10.60 -8.66
C VAL A 93 10.60 9.79 -7.78
N PHE A 94 9.30 10.02 -7.94
CA PHE A 94 8.24 9.29 -7.24
C PHE A 94 7.86 7.98 -7.93
N GLY A 95 8.61 7.54 -8.95
CA GLY A 95 8.33 6.32 -9.71
C GLY A 95 7.04 6.38 -10.54
N ILE A 96 6.58 7.58 -10.89
CA ILE A 96 5.44 7.80 -11.80
C ILE A 96 6.02 8.07 -13.18
N ARG A 97 6.04 7.03 -14.03
CA ARG A 97 6.56 7.09 -15.40
C ARG A 97 5.63 6.35 -16.36
N SER A 98 5.63 6.74 -17.62
CA SER A 98 4.77 6.15 -18.66
C SER A 98 5.45 5.07 -19.50
N ASP A 99 6.79 4.96 -19.45
CA ASP A 99 7.53 3.98 -20.25
C ASP A 99 7.29 2.56 -19.73
N HIS A 100 7.12 1.56 -20.61
CA HIS A 100 7.06 0.14 -20.24
C HIS A 100 6.06 -0.24 -19.13
N LEU A 101 5.01 0.57 -18.92
CA LEU A 101 3.97 0.34 -17.90
C LEU A 101 3.42 -1.09 -17.91
N LEU A 102 3.23 -1.67 -19.09
CA LEU A 102 2.73 -3.03 -19.24
C LEU A 102 3.67 -4.06 -18.62
N GLN A 103 4.98 -3.97 -18.87
CA GLN A 103 5.96 -4.89 -18.28
C GLN A 103 6.12 -4.63 -16.78
N ALA A 104 6.12 -3.36 -16.39
CA ALA A 104 6.22 -2.93 -15.01
C ALA A 104 5.01 -3.37 -14.17
N VAL A 105 3.81 -3.48 -14.75
CA VAL A 105 2.60 -3.94 -14.06
C VAL A 105 2.46 -5.46 -14.16
N ALA A 106 2.66 -6.04 -15.35
CA ALA A 106 2.44 -7.47 -15.58
C ALA A 106 3.42 -8.37 -14.81
N ILE A 107 4.71 -8.03 -14.75
CA ILE A 107 5.70 -8.88 -14.07
C ILE A 107 5.43 -8.96 -12.55
N PRO A 108 5.31 -7.84 -11.81
CA PRO A 108 4.96 -7.88 -10.38
C PRO A 108 3.60 -8.53 -10.10
N LEU A 109 2.61 -8.32 -10.97
CA LEU A 109 1.31 -8.99 -10.87
C LEU A 109 1.43 -10.50 -11.00
N LEU A 110 2.12 -10.98 -12.03
CA LEU A 110 2.33 -12.41 -12.26
C LEU A 110 3.12 -13.04 -11.11
N LEU A 111 4.21 -12.40 -10.69
CA LEU A 111 5.05 -12.91 -9.60
C LEU A 111 4.29 -12.97 -8.27
N THR A 112 3.44 -11.97 -8.01
CA THR A 112 2.56 -11.95 -6.83
C THR A 112 1.46 -13.01 -6.93
N SER A 113 0.83 -13.16 -8.10
CA SER A 113 -0.18 -14.20 -8.32
C SER A 113 0.39 -15.61 -8.16
N LEU A 114 1.68 -15.81 -8.46
CA LEU A 114 2.38 -17.08 -8.24
C LEU A 114 2.53 -17.40 -6.74
N VAL A 115 2.91 -16.41 -5.94
CA VAL A 115 3.00 -16.54 -4.47
C VAL A 115 1.64 -16.91 -3.86
N TYR A 116 0.55 -16.45 -4.49
CA TYR A 116 -0.82 -16.66 -4.01
C TYR A 116 -1.66 -17.58 -4.90
N ALA A 117 -1.02 -18.39 -5.75
CA ALA A 117 -1.69 -19.21 -6.74
C ALA A 117 -2.70 -20.17 -6.08
N GLY A 118 -2.37 -20.72 -4.91
CA GLY A 118 -3.26 -21.60 -4.16
C GLY A 118 -4.58 -20.93 -3.75
N SER A 119 -4.56 -19.70 -3.24
CA SER A 119 -5.77 -18.95 -2.88
C SER A 119 -6.56 -18.50 -4.10
N PHE A 120 -5.87 -18.18 -5.20
CA PHE A 120 -6.50 -17.84 -6.47
C PHE A 120 -7.23 -19.03 -7.07
N VAL A 121 -6.56 -20.18 -7.16
CA VAL A 121 -7.14 -21.44 -7.65
C VAL A 121 -8.29 -21.86 -6.74
N ALA A 122 -8.17 -21.74 -5.40
CA ALA A 122 -9.28 -22.07 -4.50
C ALA A 122 -10.51 -21.18 -4.73
N ARG A 123 -10.34 -19.87 -4.99
CA ARG A 123 -11.45 -18.96 -5.30
C ARG A 123 -12.06 -19.24 -6.68
N LEU A 124 -11.22 -19.48 -7.68
CA LEU A 124 -11.69 -19.87 -9.01
C LEU A 124 -12.42 -21.21 -8.97
N TRP A 125 -11.92 -22.15 -8.17
CA TRP A 125 -12.54 -23.45 -7.92
C TRP A 125 -13.88 -23.30 -7.19
N LEU A 126 -14.01 -22.41 -6.21
CA LEU A 126 -15.29 -22.13 -5.56
C LEU A 126 -16.31 -21.51 -6.53
N LEU A 127 -15.87 -20.59 -7.40
CA LEU A 127 -16.71 -20.05 -8.48
C LEU A 127 -17.12 -21.15 -9.47
N ALA A 128 -16.19 -22.04 -9.84
CA ALA A 128 -16.43 -23.15 -10.76
C ALA A 128 -17.26 -24.30 -10.14
N THR A 129 -17.16 -24.57 -8.84
CA THR A 129 -17.94 -25.63 -8.16
C THR A 129 -19.33 -25.15 -7.73
N SER A 130 -19.53 -23.84 -7.57
CA SER A 130 -20.88 -23.24 -7.56
C SER A 130 -21.61 -23.35 -8.92
N CYS A 131 -20.91 -23.88 -9.94
CA CYS A 131 -21.37 -24.13 -11.31
C CYS A 131 -21.87 -25.58 -11.50
N GLY A 132 -22.40 -26.22 -10.45
CA GLY A 132 -22.99 -27.54 -10.55
C GLY A 132 -24.44 -27.49 -11.04
N ARG A 133 -24.64 -27.98 -12.29
CA ARG A 133 -25.87 -28.62 -12.85
C ARG A 133 -26.68 -27.84 -13.90
N ASP A 134 -26.06 -27.46 -15.02
CA ASP A 134 -26.71 -27.64 -16.33
C ASP A 134 -25.68 -27.66 -17.47
N ASP A 135 -25.68 -28.74 -18.24
CA ASP A 135 -24.69 -29.04 -19.28
C ASP A 135 -25.05 -28.29 -20.58
N GLY A 136 -24.46 -27.11 -20.81
CA GLY A 136 -24.54 -26.43 -22.12
C GLY A 136 -24.26 -24.93 -22.15
N GLU A 137 -24.43 -24.20 -21.04
CA GLU A 137 -24.32 -22.73 -20.97
C GLU A 137 -23.15 -22.23 -20.08
N LEU A 138 -22.12 -23.07 -19.92
CA LEU A 138 -21.08 -22.91 -18.90
C LEU A 138 -20.26 -21.61 -19.04
N GLU A 139 -19.86 -21.23 -20.26
CA GLU A 139 -19.05 -20.03 -20.48
C GLU A 139 -19.86 -18.73 -20.33
N ILE A 140 -21.10 -18.71 -20.81
CA ILE A 140 -22.00 -17.55 -20.71
C ILE A 140 -22.36 -17.32 -19.24
N GLY A 141 -22.63 -18.40 -18.48
CA GLY A 141 -22.92 -18.34 -17.06
C GLY A 141 -21.74 -17.87 -16.21
N PHE A 142 -20.51 -18.32 -16.51
CA PHE A 142 -19.31 -17.85 -15.80
C PHE A 142 -19.02 -16.38 -16.08
N ALA A 143 -19.01 -15.96 -17.36
CA ALA A 143 -18.75 -14.59 -17.74
C ALA A 143 -19.79 -13.62 -17.16
N GLN A 144 -21.07 -14.00 -17.17
CA GLN A 144 -22.15 -13.17 -16.64
C GLN A 144 -22.12 -13.08 -15.10
N ARG A 145 -21.78 -14.18 -14.39
CA ARG A 145 -21.58 -14.16 -12.93
C ARG A 145 -20.34 -13.38 -12.53
N LEU A 146 -19.26 -13.49 -13.30
CA LEU A 146 -18.05 -12.68 -13.13
C LEU A 146 -18.39 -11.20 -13.34
N ALA A 147 -19.12 -10.86 -14.40
CA ALA A 147 -19.58 -9.50 -14.67
C ALA A 147 -20.47 -8.97 -13.54
N HIS A 148 -21.43 -9.75 -13.04
CA HIS A 148 -22.24 -9.37 -11.89
C HIS A 148 -21.41 -9.18 -10.62
N TRP A 149 -20.43 -10.05 -10.36
CA TRP A 149 -19.52 -9.89 -9.23
C TRP A 149 -18.67 -8.63 -9.37
N ILE A 150 -18.14 -8.34 -10.56
CA ILE A 150 -17.40 -7.11 -10.86
C ILE A 150 -18.31 -5.89 -10.66
N CYS A 151 -19.53 -5.89 -11.19
CA CYS A 151 -20.49 -4.79 -11.01
C CYS A 151 -20.83 -4.56 -9.53
N ALA A 152 -21.06 -5.64 -8.77
CA ALA A 152 -21.29 -5.55 -7.33
C ALA A 152 -20.05 -5.02 -6.57
N ALA A 153 -18.87 -5.51 -6.95
CA ALA A 153 -17.59 -5.08 -6.37
C ALA A 153 -17.29 -3.60 -6.67
N VAL A 154 -17.62 -3.11 -7.87
CA VAL A 154 -17.49 -1.70 -8.25
C VAL A 154 -18.47 -0.81 -7.46
N GLY A 155 -19.62 -1.33 -7.05
CA GLY A 155 -20.57 -0.60 -6.19
C GLY A 155 -20.15 -0.54 -4.71
N ASP A 156 -19.28 -1.43 -4.26
CA ASP A 156 -18.91 -1.56 -2.85
C ASP A 156 -17.74 -0.63 -2.47
N VAL A 157 -18.02 0.31 -1.58
CA VAL A 157 -17.03 1.25 -1.03
C VAL A 157 -15.88 0.54 -0.30
N MET A 158 -16.12 -0.65 0.27
CA MET A 158 -15.08 -1.46 0.89
C MET A 158 -14.12 -2.02 -0.14
N VAL A 159 -14.61 -2.46 -1.30
CA VAL A 159 -13.76 -2.91 -2.40
C VAL A 159 -12.92 -1.75 -2.92
N TRP A 160 -13.50 -0.56 -3.10
CA TRP A 160 -12.73 0.63 -3.49
C TRP A 160 -11.64 1.01 -2.49
N ARG A 161 -11.96 0.95 -1.19
CA ARG A 161 -10.97 1.15 -0.12
C ARG A 161 -9.79 0.19 -0.29
N ASN A 162 -10.12 -1.09 -0.43
CA ASN A 162 -9.19 -2.20 -0.35
C ASN A 162 -8.34 -2.37 -1.62
N CYS A 163 -8.94 -2.18 -2.79
CA CYS A 163 -8.28 -2.42 -4.07
C CYS A 163 -7.65 -1.16 -4.67
N VAL A 164 -8.08 0.03 -4.24
CA VAL A 164 -7.69 1.29 -4.88
C VAL A 164 -7.12 2.27 -3.86
N VAL A 165 -7.94 2.78 -2.94
CA VAL A 165 -7.56 3.96 -2.13
C VAL A 165 -6.42 3.67 -1.16
N ALA A 166 -6.53 2.60 -0.35
CA ALA A 166 -5.48 2.24 0.59
C ALA A 166 -4.18 1.85 -0.13
N PRO A 167 -4.19 0.94 -1.12
CA PRO A 167 -3.01 0.62 -1.92
C PRO A 167 -2.28 1.85 -2.49
N ILE A 168 -3.02 2.79 -3.09
CA ILE A 168 -2.44 3.99 -3.69
C ILE A 168 -1.71 4.82 -2.67
N THR A 169 -2.42 5.15 -1.59
CA THR A 169 -1.93 6.10 -0.59
C THR A 169 -0.76 5.49 0.20
N GLU A 170 -0.83 4.20 0.53
CA GLU A 170 0.25 3.47 1.18
C GLU A 170 1.51 3.40 0.30
N GLU A 171 1.37 3.01 -0.97
CA GLU A 171 2.52 2.89 -1.87
C GLU A 171 3.17 4.25 -2.16
N LEU A 172 2.36 5.30 -2.28
CA LEU A 172 2.84 6.66 -2.48
C LEU A 172 3.64 7.16 -1.26
N VAL A 173 3.14 6.96 -0.05
CA VAL A 173 3.81 7.45 1.17
C VAL A 173 4.99 6.56 1.55
N PHE A 174 4.78 5.25 1.70
CA PHE A 174 5.79 4.35 2.27
C PHE A 174 6.84 3.88 1.27
N ARG A 175 6.62 4.10 -0.04
CA ARG A 175 7.59 3.72 -1.06
C ARG A 175 8.05 4.90 -1.89
N ALA A 176 7.13 5.55 -2.62
CA ALA A 176 7.51 6.63 -3.52
C ALA A 176 8.08 7.86 -2.81
N CYS A 177 7.70 8.11 -1.55
CA CYS A 177 8.30 9.18 -0.74
C CYS A 177 9.51 8.69 0.07
N MET A 178 9.37 7.61 0.84
CA MET A 178 10.42 7.17 1.76
C MET A 178 11.68 6.62 1.08
N VAL A 179 11.55 5.89 -0.04
CA VAL A 179 12.71 5.28 -0.70
C VAL A 179 13.64 6.34 -1.29
N PRO A 180 13.17 7.35 -2.04
CA PRO A 180 14.02 8.45 -2.50
C PRO A 180 14.67 9.24 -1.36
N LEU A 181 13.96 9.53 -0.27
CA LEU A 181 14.55 10.22 0.89
C LEU A 181 15.71 9.43 1.50
N LEU A 182 15.56 8.12 1.66
CA LEU A 182 16.62 7.27 2.19
C LEU A 182 17.79 7.13 1.21
N LEU A 183 17.53 7.08 -0.11
CA LEU A 183 18.59 7.11 -1.12
C LEU A 183 19.39 8.41 -1.03
N CYS A 184 18.72 9.56 -1.00
CA CYS A 184 19.37 10.87 -0.84
C CYS A 184 20.01 11.09 0.54
N GLY A 185 19.56 10.33 1.54
CA GLY A 185 20.16 10.23 2.88
C GLY A 185 21.49 9.47 2.94
N GLY A 186 21.92 8.89 1.82
CA GLY A 186 23.18 8.14 1.70
C GLY A 186 23.09 6.68 2.16
N PHE A 187 21.88 6.13 2.32
CA PHE A 187 21.72 4.72 2.69
C PHE A 187 22.01 3.80 1.49
N LYS A 188 22.65 2.66 1.75
CA LYS A 188 22.84 1.61 0.75
C LYS A 188 21.49 0.99 0.38
N ILE A 189 21.32 0.60 -0.89
CA ILE A 189 20.09 -0.03 -1.41
C ILE A 189 19.60 -1.18 -0.50
N TYR A 190 20.48 -2.08 -0.08
CA TYR A 190 20.13 -3.18 0.82
C TYR A 190 19.57 -2.69 2.16
N SER A 191 20.16 -1.65 2.75
CA SER A 191 19.65 -1.05 3.98
C SER A 191 18.24 -0.48 3.78
N ILE A 192 17.95 0.13 2.63
CA ILE A 192 16.64 0.71 2.31
C ILE A 192 15.58 -0.38 2.14
N ILE A 193 15.93 -1.49 1.48
CA ILE A 193 15.06 -2.66 1.30
C ILE A 193 14.60 -3.20 2.65
N PHE A 194 15.51 -3.31 3.62
CA PHE A 194 15.17 -3.86 4.95
C PHE A 194 14.57 -2.83 5.91
N LEU A 195 15.00 -1.56 5.84
CA LEU A 195 14.61 -0.51 6.77
C LEU A 195 13.25 0.12 6.44
N SER A 196 13.00 0.49 5.18
CA SER A 196 11.80 1.25 4.84
C SER A 196 10.48 0.52 5.17
N PRO A 197 10.36 -0.82 4.97
CA PRO A 197 9.14 -1.55 5.33
C PRO A 197 8.84 -1.62 6.81
N ILE A 198 9.83 -1.35 7.67
CA ILE A 198 9.62 -1.29 9.13
C ILE A 198 8.69 -0.12 9.46
N PHE A 199 8.85 1.05 8.82
CA PHE A 199 7.93 2.18 9.03
C PHE A 199 6.49 1.85 8.65
N PHE A 200 6.31 1.18 7.51
CA PHE A 200 5.00 0.73 7.07
C PHE A 200 4.39 -0.29 8.02
N SER A 201 5.18 -1.25 8.50
CA SER A 201 4.71 -2.21 9.49
C SER A 201 4.31 -1.52 10.79
N LEU A 202 5.19 -0.69 11.37
CA LEU A 202 4.91 0.03 12.62
C LEU A 202 3.64 0.90 12.56
N ALA A 203 3.26 1.42 11.39
CA ALA A 203 2.00 2.15 11.23
C ALA A 203 0.76 1.31 11.60
N HIS A 204 0.83 -0.02 11.45
CA HIS A 204 -0.24 -0.97 11.80
C HIS A 204 -0.27 -1.34 13.29
N LEU A 205 0.67 -0.85 14.11
CA LEU A 205 0.59 -1.02 15.57
C LEU A 205 -0.65 -0.34 16.17
N ASN A 206 -1.23 0.64 15.45
CA ASN A 206 -2.49 1.27 15.85
C ASN A 206 -3.62 0.24 16.04
N HIS A 207 -3.63 -0.88 15.33
CA HIS A 207 -4.63 -1.94 15.52
C HIS A 207 -4.52 -2.62 16.89
N LEU A 208 -3.33 -2.65 17.50
CA LEU A 208 -3.20 -3.16 18.87
C LEU A 208 -3.99 -2.29 19.85
N PHE A 209 -3.92 -0.97 19.65
CA PHE A 209 -4.68 0.00 20.43
C PHE A 209 -6.20 -0.15 20.20
N GLU A 210 -6.63 -0.31 18.95
CA GLU A 210 -8.05 -0.52 18.61
C GLU A 210 -8.61 -1.81 19.23
N LEU A 211 -7.89 -2.93 19.11
CA LEU A 211 -8.31 -4.21 19.69
C LEU A 211 -8.33 -4.16 21.23
N HIS A 212 -7.42 -3.39 21.83
CA HIS A 212 -7.41 -3.18 23.27
C HIS A 212 -8.61 -2.36 23.75
N GLN A 213 -8.96 -1.28 23.04
CA GLN A 213 -10.17 -0.48 23.34
C GLN A 213 -11.46 -1.30 23.24
N GLN A 214 -11.48 -2.31 22.38
CA GLN A 214 -12.61 -3.25 22.23
C GLN A 214 -12.68 -4.31 23.34
N GLY A 215 -11.80 -4.25 24.35
CA GLY A 215 -11.80 -5.18 25.49
C GLY A 215 -11.30 -6.58 25.14
N ARG A 216 -10.60 -6.77 24.01
CA ARG A 216 -10.01 -8.08 23.68
C ARG A 216 -8.80 -8.36 24.57
N ASN A 217 -8.56 -9.64 24.82
CA ASN A 217 -7.39 -10.11 25.57
C ASN A 217 -6.09 -9.58 24.91
N PHE A 218 -5.29 -8.86 25.68
CA PHE A 218 -4.06 -8.21 25.21
C PHE A 218 -3.07 -9.19 24.57
N MET A 219 -2.87 -10.38 25.14
CA MET A 219 -1.97 -11.40 24.58
C MET A 219 -2.46 -11.89 23.21
N ARG A 220 -3.77 -12.07 23.05
CA ARG A 220 -4.36 -12.48 21.77
C ARG A 220 -4.23 -11.36 20.72
N SER A 221 -4.50 -10.11 21.11
CA SER A 221 -4.33 -8.95 20.24
C SER A 221 -2.88 -8.76 19.82
N LEU A 222 -1.92 -8.93 20.74
CA LEU A 222 -0.50 -8.85 20.47
C LEU A 222 -0.04 -9.94 19.49
N LEU A 223 -0.54 -11.17 19.63
CA LEU A 223 -0.21 -12.25 18.69
C LEU A 223 -0.74 -11.94 17.28
N ILE A 224 -2.02 -11.54 17.16
CA ILE A 224 -2.65 -11.23 15.87
C ILE A 224 -1.89 -10.08 15.18
N VAL A 225 -1.66 -8.97 15.89
CA VAL A 225 -0.96 -7.81 15.35
C VAL A 225 0.50 -8.16 15.07
N GLY A 226 1.19 -8.89 15.96
CA GLY A 226 2.57 -9.30 15.75
C GLY A 226 2.78 -10.12 14.46
N VAL A 227 1.88 -11.06 14.18
CA VAL A 227 1.89 -11.83 12.92
C VAL A 227 1.62 -10.91 11.72
N GLN A 228 0.65 -10.00 11.84
CA GLN A 228 0.35 -9.01 10.78
C GLN A 228 1.55 -8.11 10.49
N LEU A 229 2.25 -7.63 11.52
CA LEU A 229 3.45 -6.81 11.39
C LEU A 229 4.59 -7.57 10.71
N GLY A 230 4.85 -8.81 11.14
CA GLY A 230 5.90 -9.65 10.56
C GLY A 230 5.66 -9.92 9.08
N TYR A 231 4.44 -10.33 8.73
CA TYR A 231 4.04 -10.52 7.34
C TYR A 231 4.18 -9.24 6.51
N THR A 232 3.76 -8.09 7.08
CA THR A 232 3.84 -6.79 6.42
C THR A 232 5.28 -6.36 6.15
N VAL A 233 6.22 -6.65 7.07
CA VAL A 233 7.66 -6.39 6.86
C VAL A 233 8.21 -7.22 5.71
N ILE A 234 7.97 -8.53 5.71
CA ILE A 234 8.49 -9.45 4.68
C ILE A 234 7.93 -9.08 3.30
N PHE A 235 6.62 -8.85 3.21
CA PHE A 235 5.98 -8.39 2.00
C PHE A 235 6.55 -7.05 1.53
N GLY A 236 6.77 -6.12 2.47
CA GLY A 236 7.34 -4.83 2.15
C GLY A 236 8.78 -4.93 1.64
N TRP A 237 9.62 -5.85 2.14
CA TRP A 237 10.97 -6.09 1.60
C TRP A 237 10.92 -6.47 0.12
N TYR A 238 10.05 -7.43 -0.22
CA TYR A 238 9.80 -7.84 -1.60
C TYR A 238 9.36 -6.66 -2.47
N ALA A 239 8.43 -5.86 -1.95
CA ALA A 239 7.89 -4.72 -2.69
C ALA A 239 8.91 -3.59 -2.90
N VAL A 240 9.79 -3.31 -1.92
CA VAL A 240 10.87 -2.30 -2.09
C VAL A 240 11.91 -2.81 -3.06
N PHE A 241 12.27 -4.10 -2.97
CA PHE A 241 13.17 -4.73 -3.93
C PHE A 241 12.65 -4.56 -5.36
N LEU A 242 11.36 -4.87 -5.59
CA LEU A 242 10.75 -4.65 -6.91
C LEU A 242 10.76 -3.19 -7.32
N PHE A 243 10.37 -2.27 -6.44
CA PHE A 243 10.34 -0.84 -6.75
C PHE A 243 11.71 -0.29 -7.14
N ILE A 244 12.79 -0.68 -6.45
CA ILE A 244 14.14 -0.26 -6.80
C ILE A 244 14.57 -0.84 -8.16
N ARG A 245 14.11 -2.04 -8.50
CA ARG A 245 14.43 -2.72 -9.76
C ARG A 245 13.63 -2.20 -10.95
N THR A 246 12.34 -1.91 -10.77
CA THR A 246 11.43 -1.49 -11.84
C THR A 246 11.40 0.03 -11.97
N GLY A 247 11.47 0.76 -10.85
CA GLY A 247 11.30 2.20 -10.79
C GLY A 247 9.87 2.70 -10.96
N PHE A 248 8.88 1.82 -10.77
CA PHE A 248 7.46 2.15 -10.94
C PHE A 248 6.68 1.94 -9.65
N THR A 249 6.01 3.00 -9.20
CA THR A 249 5.09 2.97 -8.04
C THR A 249 3.75 2.35 -8.43
N LEU A 250 3.29 2.57 -9.66
CA LEU A 250 1.99 2.10 -10.16
C LEU A 250 1.92 0.59 -10.40
N SER A 251 3.06 -0.08 -10.53
CA SER A 251 3.19 -1.54 -10.67
C SER A 251 2.49 -2.34 -9.58
N PHE A 252 2.21 -1.71 -8.43
CA PHE A 252 1.83 -2.39 -7.21
C PHE A 252 0.35 -2.28 -6.84
N PHE A 253 -0.44 -1.52 -7.62
CA PHE A 253 -1.89 -1.39 -7.41
C PHE A 253 -2.58 -2.76 -7.44
N GLY A 254 -2.12 -3.61 -8.34
CA GLY A 254 -2.58 -4.98 -8.44
C GLY A 254 -2.01 -5.92 -7.38
N VAL A 255 -0.89 -5.61 -6.73
CA VAL A 255 -0.25 -6.48 -5.72
C VAL A 255 -0.80 -6.21 -4.31
N CYS A 256 -1.02 -4.95 -3.96
CA CYS A 256 -1.68 -4.58 -2.70
C CYS A 256 -3.16 -5.01 -2.66
N SER A 257 -3.86 -5.00 -3.80
CA SER A 257 -5.22 -5.58 -3.91
C SER A 257 -5.27 -7.06 -3.50
N TRP A 258 -4.17 -7.81 -3.64
CA TRP A 258 -4.09 -9.22 -3.26
C TRP A 258 -3.80 -9.44 -1.77
N LYS A 259 -3.20 -8.46 -1.07
CA LYS A 259 -2.98 -8.48 0.39
C LYS A 259 -4.29 -8.70 1.14
N LEU A 260 -5.40 -8.18 0.61
CA LEU A 260 -6.72 -8.27 1.22
C LEU A 260 -7.44 -9.61 1.01
N ASN A 261 -7.14 -10.35 -0.07
CA ASN A 261 -7.85 -11.60 -0.34
C ASN A 261 -7.48 -12.73 0.63
N ILE A 262 -6.28 -12.66 1.23
CA ILE A 262 -5.75 -13.66 2.18
C ILE A 262 -6.09 -13.35 3.63
N VAL A 263 -6.09 -12.08 4.05
CA VAL A 263 -6.62 -11.72 5.37
C VAL A 263 -8.11 -12.08 5.44
N HIS A 264 -8.86 -11.93 4.32
CA HIS A 264 -10.23 -12.45 4.17
C HIS A 264 -10.39 -13.97 4.21
N LEU A 265 -9.34 -14.74 3.90
CA LEU A 265 -9.35 -16.22 3.93
C LEU A 265 -8.92 -16.77 5.29
N LEU A 266 -8.04 -16.06 6.01
CA LEU A 266 -7.48 -16.51 7.30
C LEU A 266 -8.22 -15.94 8.52
N PHE A 267 -8.94 -14.81 8.37
CA PHE A 267 -9.64 -14.17 9.47
C PHE A 267 -11.14 -14.00 9.15
N PRO A 268 -12.06 -14.38 10.06
CA PRO A 268 -13.48 -14.20 9.83
C PRO A 268 -13.83 -12.72 9.67
N THR A 269 -14.81 -12.44 8.81
CA THR A 269 -15.25 -11.10 8.32
C THR A 269 -15.46 -10.03 9.41
N ARG A 270 -15.74 -10.44 10.66
CA ARG A 270 -15.86 -9.52 11.81
C ARG A 270 -14.53 -9.03 12.38
N LEU A 271 -13.42 -9.74 12.21
CA LEU A 271 -12.08 -9.26 12.59
C LEU A 271 -11.52 -8.27 11.56
N LEU A 272 -11.88 -8.42 10.29
CA LEU A 272 -11.42 -7.56 9.19
C LEU A 272 -11.99 -6.14 9.24
N LEU A 273 -13.23 -5.97 9.72
CA LEU A 273 -13.79 -4.65 10.02
C LEU A 273 -13.06 -3.95 11.19
N LEU A 274 -12.22 -4.68 11.94
CA LEU A 274 -11.52 -4.21 13.13
C LEU A 274 -9.98 -4.20 12.97
N GLN A 275 -9.46 -4.61 11.80
CA GLN A 275 -8.02 -4.67 11.48
C GLN A 275 -7.62 -3.68 10.37
N GLU A 276 -8.50 -2.75 9.97
CA GLU A 276 -8.34 -1.92 8.76
C GLU A 276 -9.00 -0.52 8.89
#